data_AF-A0AAU2WEQ6-F1
#
_entry.id   AF-A0AAU2WEQ6-F1
#
_cell.length_a   1.000
_cell.length_b   1.000
_cell.length_c   1.000
_cell.angle_alpha   90.00
_cell.angle_beta   90.00
_cell.angle_gamma   90.00
#
_symmetry.space_group_name_H-M   'P 1'
#
loop_
_entity.id
_entity.type
_entity.pdbx_description
1 polymer ?
#
loop_
_entity_poly.entity_id
_entity_poly.type
_entity_poly.pdbx_seq_one_letter_code
_entity_poly.pdbx_strand_id
1 'polypeptide(L)'
;MSHDREHPDDRVFVRSNWGTNRYVYNARNPVGRVLIVGSLLFAAGALYVLYHPDLFRGGWESDDLRTAVTGATTQLSEDRAGPGTDTGLYEDILTQDIARHGQGPEDALTVTLASDPPESTIWYGGTEDADFSVTARGTDTAFCLHVHAVQRPKAMGYDAVDFTVDDGSCPGRTTGAP
;
A
#
# COMPACT_ATOMS: atom_id res chain seq x y z
N MET A 1 -39.45 40.58 -35.54
CA MET A 1 -39.22 39.12 -35.51
C MET A 1 -37.92 38.86 -36.24
N SER A 2 -36.82 38.83 -35.49
CA SER A 2 -35.50 38.51 -36.01
C SER A 2 -35.47 37.01 -36.24
N HIS A 3 -35.44 36.57 -37.50
CA HIS A 3 -35.13 35.20 -37.84
C HIS A 3 -33.68 34.95 -37.41
N ASP A 4 -33.48 34.29 -36.27
CA ASP A 4 -32.19 33.69 -35.95
C ASP A 4 -31.83 32.75 -37.10
N ARG A 5 -30.85 33.17 -37.89
CA ARG A 5 -30.27 32.34 -38.94
C ARG A 5 -29.44 31.28 -38.24
N GLU A 6 -30.06 30.18 -37.85
CA GLU A 6 -29.36 28.96 -37.46
C GLU A 6 -28.29 28.67 -38.51
N HIS A 7 -27.03 28.86 -38.12
CA HIS A 7 -25.93 28.62 -39.01
C HIS A 7 -25.98 27.13 -39.37
N PRO A 8 -25.75 26.76 -40.63
CA PRO A 8 -25.74 25.35 -41.04
C PRO A 8 -24.74 24.50 -40.23
N ASP A 9 -23.76 25.14 -39.58
CA ASP A 9 -22.77 24.52 -38.71
C ASP A 9 -23.34 24.06 -37.34
N ASP A 10 -24.50 24.58 -36.90
CA ASP A 10 -25.12 24.20 -35.62
C ASP A 10 -25.95 22.90 -35.71
N ARG A 11 -26.23 22.42 -36.93
CA ARG A 11 -27.02 21.20 -37.16
C ARG A 11 -26.15 19.96 -37.05
N VAL A 12 -26.62 18.96 -36.30
CA VAL A 12 -25.90 17.68 -36.08
C VAL A 12 -25.90 16.80 -37.33
N PHE A 13 -27.00 16.86 -38.09
CA PHE A 13 -27.14 16.16 -39.36
C PHE A 13 -27.41 17.18 -40.48
N VAL A 14 -26.64 17.09 -41.55
CA VAL A 14 -26.81 17.92 -42.76
C VAL A 14 -27.19 17.02 -43.92
N ARG A 15 -28.04 17.52 -44.82
CA ARG A 15 -28.44 16.81 -46.03
C ARG A 15 -27.25 16.73 -47.00
N SER A 16 -26.97 15.54 -47.52
CA SER A 16 -25.95 15.33 -48.55
C SER A 16 -26.32 16.08 -49.82
N ASN A 17 -25.38 16.85 -50.38
CA ASN A 17 -25.55 17.52 -51.68
C ASN A 17 -25.26 16.57 -52.86
N TRP A 18 -24.87 15.32 -52.61
CA TRP A 18 -24.48 14.34 -53.62
C TRP A 18 -25.68 13.53 -54.15
N GLY A 19 -26.75 14.23 -54.55
CA GLY A 19 -27.92 13.70 -55.27
C GLY A 19 -28.80 12.68 -54.53
N THR A 20 -28.35 12.18 -53.37
CA THR A 20 -29.06 11.23 -52.53
C THR A 20 -29.57 11.96 -51.30
N ASN A 21 -30.87 11.88 -51.05
CA ASN A 21 -31.55 12.51 -49.91
C ASN A 21 -31.19 11.84 -48.56
N ARG A 22 -29.89 11.73 -48.27
CA ARG A 22 -29.33 11.09 -47.08
C ARG A 22 -28.79 12.17 -46.13
N TYR A 23 -29.00 11.95 -44.85
CA TYR A 23 -28.42 12.78 -43.79
C TYR A 23 -27.02 12.27 -43.45
N VAL A 24 -26.06 13.20 -43.39
CA VAL A 24 -24.66 12.92 -43.05
C VAL A 24 -24.32 13.70 -41.78
N TYR A 25 -23.51 13.09 -40.92
CA TYR A 25 -23.04 13.73 -39.70
C TYR A 25 -22.20 14.98 -40.02
N ASN A 26 -22.52 16.10 -39.36
CA ASN A 26 -21.77 17.33 -39.51
C ASN A 26 -20.53 17.35 -38.61
N ALA A 27 -19.36 17.05 -39.16
CA ALA A 27 -18.09 17.10 -38.42
C ALA A 27 -17.70 18.52 -37.94
N ARG A 28 -18.41 19.58 -38.38
CA ARG A 28 -18.22 20.96 -37.92
C ARG A 28 -19.12 21.34 -36.75
N ASN A 29 -20.04 20.46 -36.33
CA ASN A 29 -20.90 20.72 -35.19
C ASN A 29 -20.09 20.80 -33.88
N PRO A 30 -20.15 21.92 -33.14
CA PRO A 30 -19.38 22.09 -31.91
C PRO A 30 -19.78 21.08 -30.82
N VAL A 31 -21.07 20.77 -30.71
CA VAL A 31 -21.59 19.77 -29.75
C VAL A 31 -21.05 18.39 -30.08
N GLY A 32 -21.05 18.03 -31.36
CA GLY A 32 -20.50 16.78 -31.84
C GLY A 32 -19.03 16.60 -31.48
N ARG A 33 -18.22 17.65 -31.67
CA ARG A 33 -16.80 17.65 -31.29
C ARG A 33 -16.60 17.54 -29.78
N VAL A 34 -17.39 18.28 -28.99
CA VAL A 34 -17.31 18.22 -27.53
C VAL A 34 -17.64 16.82 -27.01
N LEU A 35 -18.65 16.15 -27.58
CA LEU A 35 -18.99 14.78 -27.20
C LEU A 35 -17.89 13.78 -27.57
N ILE A 36 -17.29 13.91 -28.75
CA ILE A 36 -16.18 13.04 -29.16
C ILE A 36 -14.97 13.26 -28.25
N VAL A 37 -14.53 14.50 -28.05
CA VAL A 37 -13.39 14.80 -27.19
C VAL A 37 -13.68 14.41 -25.73
N GLY A 38 -14.87 14.72 -25.24
CA GLY A 38 -15.31 14.38 -23.88
C GLY A 38 -15.35 12.88 -23.64
N SER A 39 -15.88 12.10 -24.58
CA SER A 39 -15.90 10.63 -24.48
C SER A 39 -14.50 10.02 -24.54
N LEU A 40 -13.59 10.58 -25.35
CA LEU A 40 -12.19 10.15 -25.39
C LEU A 40 -11.46 10.46 -24.08
N LEU A 41 -11.65 11.67 -23.53
CA LEU A 41 -11.07 12.05 -22.24
C LEU A 41 -11.65 11.22 -21.10
N PHE A 42 -12.95 10.95 -21.12
CA PHE A 42 -13.60 10.09 -20.14
C PHE A 42 -13.07 8.67 -20.23
N ALA A 43 -12.98 8.09 -21.43
CA ALA A 43 -12.45 6.74 -21.62
C ALA A 43 -10.98 6.65 -21.19
N ALA A 44 -10.14 7.61 -21.60
CA ALA A 44 -8.74 7.66 -21.21
C ALA A 44 -8.57 7.87 -19.70
N GLY A 45 -9.36 8.74 -19.08
CA GLY A 45 -9.36 8.99 -17.64
C GLY A 45 -9.82 7.77 -16.85
N ALA A 46 -10.90 7.10 -17.29
CA ALA A 46 -11.38 5.87 -16.68
C ALA A 46 -10.36 4.74 -16.78
N LEU A 47 -9.74 4.55 -17.96
CA LEU A 47 -8.63 3.60 -18.14
C LEU A 47 -7.47 3.96 -17.21
N TYR A 48 -7.06 5.22 -17.15
CA TYR A 48 -5.98 5.67 -16.30
C TYR A 48 -6.22 5.34 -14.81
N VAL A 49 -7.43 5.62 -14.31
CA VAL A 49 -7.83 5.29 -12.93
C VAL A 49 -7.84 3.78 -12.69
N LEU A 50 -8.34 2.99 -13.63
CA LEU A 50 -8.33 1.52 -13.51
C LEU A 50 -6.91 0.95 -13.47
N TYR A 51 -5.96 1.56 -14.19
CA TYR A 51 -4.56 1.13 -14.19
C TYR A 51 -3.73 1.70 -13.04
N HIS A 52 -4.23 2.69 -12.30
CA HIS A 52 -3.56 3.29 -11.14
C HIS A 52 -4.49 3.24 -9.91
N PRO A 53 -4.79 2.04 -9.40
CA PRO A 53 -5.65 1.87 -8.23
C PRO A 53 -5.10 2.56 -6.98
N ASP A 54 -3.80 2.85 -6.96
CA ASP A 54 -3.09 3.45 -5.84
C ASP A 54 -3.42 4.94 -5.65
N LEU A 55 -3.96 5.61 -6.68
CA LEU A 55 -4.33 7.04 -6.62
C LEU A 55 -5.39 7.37 -5.57
N PHE A 56 -6.21 6.38 -5.19
CA PHE A 56 -7.28 6.54 -4.21
C PHE A 56 -7.10 5.68 -2.96
N ARG A 57 -6.01 4.91 -2.90
CA ARG A 57 -5.69 4.13 -1.69
C ARG A 57 -4.96 5.06 -0.73
N GLY A 58 -5.52 5.22 0.47
CA GLY A 58 -4.83 5.88 1.57
C GLY A 58 -3.47 5.23 1.80
N GLY A 59 -2.53 6.02 2.27
CA GLY A 59 -1.18 5.58 2.58
C GLY A 59 -0.77 6.01 3.97
N TRP A 60 0.43 5.61 4.34
CA TRP A 60 1.07 6.01 5.58
C TRP A 60 1.91 7.28 5.35
N GLU A 61 1.84 8.21 6.30
CA GLU A 61 2.80 9.28 6.42
C GLU A 61 4.02 8.79 7.22
N SER A 62 5.21 9.32 6.93
CA SER A 62 6.47 8.84 7.53
C SER A 62 6.48 8.95 9.06
N ASP A 63 5.99 10.08 9.60
CA ASP A 63 5.98 10.35 11.04
C ASP A 63 4.92 9.49 11.76
N ASP A 64 3.78 9.28 11.12
CA ASP A 64 2.73 8.39 11.61
C ASP A 64 3.21 6.93 11.66
N LEU A 65 3.90 6.47 10.61
CA LEU A 65 4.47 5.12 10.58
C LEU A 65 5.51 4.94 11.69
N ARG A 66 6.41 5.91 11.88
CA ARG A 66 7.41 5.87 12.97
C ARG A 66 6.73 5.77 14.34
N THR A 67 5.71 6.59 14.56
CA THR A 67 4.95 6.63 15.82
C THR A 67 4.24 5.30 16.06
N ALA A 68 3.61 4.75 15.03
CA ALA A 68 2.90 3.48 15.10
C ALA A 68 3.84 2.30 15.38
N VAL A 69 4.98 2.24 14.69
CA VAL A 69 6.01 1.22 14.90
C VAL A 69 6.58 1.28 16.32
N THR A 70 6.89 2.48 16.80
CA THR A 70 7.42 2.67 18.16
C THR A 70 6.38 2.33 19.23
N GLY A 71 5.11 2.70 19.01
CA GLY A 71 4.00 2.36 19.90
C GLY A 71 3.74 0.85 19.97
N ALA A 72 3.71 0.18 18.81
CA ALA A 72 3.51 -1.26 18.73
C ALA A 72 4.63 -2.05 19.39
N THR A 73 5.89 -1.71 19.11
CA THR A 73 7.06 -2.38 19.73
C THR A 73 7.09 -2.20 21.24
N THR A 74 6.74 -1.02 21.75
CA THR A 74 6.62 -0.77 23.19
C THR A 74 5.56 -1.69 23.82
N GLN A 75 4.38 -1.79 23.20
CA GLN A 75 3.32 -2.67 23.72
C GLN A 75 3.70 -4.15 23.63
N LEU A 76 4.26 -4.61 22.52
CA LEU A 76 4.65 -6.00 22.32
C LEU A 76 5.74 -6.44 23.32
N SER A 77 6.65 -5.53 23.69
CA SER A 77 7.62 -5.75 24.77
C SER A 77 6.92 -5.97 26.12
N GLU A 78 5.92 -5.17 26.44
CA GLU A 78 5.15 -5.29 27.68
C GLU A 78 4.34 -6.60 27.73
N ASP A 79 3.72 -6.96 26.60
CA ASP A 79 2.92 -8.18 26.43
C ASP A 79 3.79 -9.45 26.30
N ARG A 80 5.12 -9.28 26.14
CA ARG A 80 6.11 -10.35 25.95
C ARG A 80 5.77 -11.24 24.75
N ALA A 81 5.28 -10.62 23.69
CA ALA A 81 4.96 -11.28 22.44
C ALA A 81 6.23 -11.36 21.57
N GLY A 82 6.92 -12.51 21.61
CA GLY A 82 8.14 -12.76 20.84
C GLY A 82 7.90 -13.49 19.52
N PRO A 83 8.94 -13.59 18.67
CA PRO A 83 8.81 -13.96 17.26
C PRO A 83 8.27 -15.37 17.00
N GLY A 84 8.37 -16.28 17.98
CA GLY A 84 7.72 -17.59 17.95
C GLY A 84 8.21 -18.49 16.81
N THR A 85 7.83 -19.77 16.86
CA THR A 85 8.28 -20.75 15.86
C THR A 85 7.63 -20.49 14.50
N ASP A 86 8.47 -20.10 13.52
CA ASP A 86 8.47 -20.38 12.06
C ASP A 86 7.14 -20.53 11.28
N THR A 87 6.06 -19.96 11.79
CA THR A 87 4.70 -20.12 11.21
C THR A 87 4.27 -18.91 10.37
N GLY A 88 5.11 -17.89 10.24
CA GLY A 88 4.76 -16.61 9.59
C GLY A 88 3.73 -15.77 10.36
N LEU A 89 3.09 -16.33 11.40
CA LEU A 89 2.04 -15.69 12.19
C LEU A 89 2.51 -14.42 12.92
N TYR A 90 3.81 -14.29 13.16
CA TYR A 90 4.35 -13.13 13.84
C TYR A 90 4.38 -11.88 12.95
N GLU A 91 4.55 -12.05 11.63
CA GLU A 91 4.43 -10.93 10.68
C GLU A 91 3.02 -10.33 10.72
N ASP A 92 2.00 -11.18 10.82
CA ASP A 92 0.60 -10.76 10.96
C ASP A 92 0.35 -10.04 12.28
N ILE A 93 0.91 -10.54 13.40
CA ILE A 93 0.81 -9.89 14.71
C ILE A 93 1.46 -8.49 14.68
N LEU A 94 2.67 -8.39 14.14
CA LEU A 94 3.36 -7.11 13.97
C LEU A 94 2.55 -6.16 13.09
N THR A 95 2.04 -6.64 11.95
CA THR A 95 1.23 -5.85 11.02
C THR A 95 -0.02 -5.31 11.72
N GLN A 96 -0.74 -6.17 12.44
CA GLN A 96 -1.97 -5.81 13.15
C GLN A 96 -1.72 -4.80 14.26
N ASP A 97 -0.68 -5.00 15.08
CA ASP A 97 -0.39 -4.10 16.19
C ASP A 97 0.14 -2.74 15.71
N ILE A 98 1.00 -2.71 14.68
CA ILE A 98 1.43 -1.44 14.06
C ILE A 98 0.22 -0.69 13.49
N ALA A 99 -0.67 -1.37 12.76
CA ALA A 99 -1.87 -0.74 12.22
C ALA A 99 -2.78 -0.17 13.32
N ARG A 100 -2.86 -0.83 14.49
CA ARG A 100 -3.65 -0.34 15.64
C ARG A 100 -3.09 0.95 16.24
N HIS A 101 -1.78 1.16 16.19
CA HIS A 101 -1.11 2.35 16.73
C HIS A 101 -0.98 3.50 15.74
N GLY A 102 -1.39 3.31 14.49
CA GLY A 102 -1.33 4.32 13.44
C GLY A 102 -2.67 4.71 12.84
N GLN A 103 -2.62 5.63 11.88
CA GLN A 103 -3.80 6.12 11.15
C GLN A 103 -3.84 5.63 9.69
N GLY A 104 -2.76 4.99 9.23
CA GLY A 104 -2.70 4.44 7.89
C GLY A 104 -3.45 3.12 7.78
N PRO A 105 -3.87 2.74 6.55
CA PRO A 105 -4.61 1.51 6.36
C PRO A 105 -3.69 0.28 6.49
N GLU A 106 -4.20 -0.78 7.08
CA GLU A 106 -3.46 -2.04 7.33
C GLU A 106 -2.98 -2.68 6.02
N ASP A 107 -3.78 -2.64 4.95
CA ASP A 107 -3.41 -3.19 3.64
C ASP A 107 -2.30 -2.40 2.92
N ALA A 108 -1.93 -1.22 3.45
CA ALA A 108 -0.79 -0.45 2.98
C ALA A 108 0.50 -0.80 3.73
N LEU A 109 0.44 -1.55 4.82
CA LEU A 109 1.59 -1.97 5.61
C LEU A 109 2.15 -3.30 5.07
N THR A 110 3.46 -3.48 5.12
CA THR A 110 4.12 -4.73 4.77
C THR A 110 5.26 -4.97 5.74
N VAL A 111 5.14 -6.06 6.51
CA VAL A 111 6.16 -6.55 7.43
C VAL A 111 6.69 -7.85 6.85
N THR A 112 8.01 -7.98 6.80
CA THR A 112 8.68 -9.18 6.24
C THR A 112 9.87 -9.56 7.10
N LEU A 113 10.04 -10.85 7.37
CA LEU A 113 11.24 -11.38 8.01
C LEU A 113 12.46 -11.14 7.11
N ALA A 114 13.46 -10.46 7.66
CA ALA A 114 14.70 -10.09 6.98
C ALA A 114 15.92 -10.90 7.46
N SER A 115 15.80 -11.60 8.60
CA SER A 115 16.80 -12.55 9.10
C SER A 115 16.45 -14.00 8.77
N ASP A 116 17.35 -14.92 9.11
CA ASP A 116 17.00 -16.33 9.21
C ASP A 116 15.89 -16.54 10.27
N PRO A 117 15.01 -17.54 10.10
CA PRO A 117 13.97 -17.84 11.08
C PRO A 117 14.60 -18.24 12.42
N PRO A 118 14.05 -17.77 13.55
CA PRO A 118 14.61 -18.06 14.86
C PRO A 118 14.51 -19.56 15.18
N GLU A 119 15.59 -20.13 15.71
CA GLU A 119 15.57 -21.50 16.22
C GLU A 119 14.70 -21.58 17.48
N SER A 120 13.81 -22.58 17.55
CA SER A 120 12.94 -22.75 18.72
C SER A 120 13.74 -23.07 19.98
N THR A 121 13.64 -22.21 20.98
CA THR A 121 14.30 -22.38 22.27
C THR A 121 13.43 -23.04 23.35
N ILE A 122 12.19 -23.43 23.02
CA ILE A 122 11.18 -23.89 24.00
C ILE A 122 11.63 -25.04 24.90
N TRP A 123 12.47 -25.95 24.38
CA TRP A 123 12.93 -27.14 25.10
C TRP A 123 14.15 -26.89 25.99
N TYR A 124 15.07 -26.05 25.56
CA TYR A 124 16.37 -25.86 26.19
C TYR A 124 16.52 -24.50 26.87
N GLY A 125 15.56 -23.59 26.64
CA GLY A 125 15.70 -22.17 26.92
C GLY A 125 16.73 -21.52 26.01
N GLY A 126 16.79 -20.20 26.02
CA GLY A 126 17.74 -19.45 25.21
C GLY A 126 17.22 -18.09 24.80
N THR A 127 17.86 -17.59 23.75
CA THR A 127 17.58 -16.29 23.14
C THR A 127 17.18 -16.52 21.70
N GLU A 128 16.11 -15.85 21.27
CA GLU A 128 15.61 -15.85 19.90
C GLU A 128 15.75 -14.44 19.35
N ASP A 129 16.54 -14.31 18.28
CA ASP A 129 16.77 -13.06 17.58
C ASP A 129 16.13 -13.12 16.20
N ALA A 130 15.34 -12.10 15.84
CA ALA A 130 14.75 -11.98 14.52
C ALA A 130 14.74 -10.53 14.05
N ASP A 131 15.06 -10.30 12.78
CA ASP A 131 15.05 -8.98 12.17
C ASP A 131 13.85 -8.90 11.20
N PHE A 132 13.00 -7.88 11.32
CA PHE A 132 11.86 -7.65 10.43
C PHE A 132 11.97 -6.30 9.74
N SER A 133 11.73 -6.28 8.43
CA SER A 133 11.64 -5.06 7.64
C SER A 133 10.19 -4.61 7.55
N VAL A 134 9.92 -3.39 8.00
CA VAL A 134 8.60 -2.73 7.92
C VAL A 134 8.65 -1.66 6.84
N THR A 135 7.71 -1.75 5.90
CA THR A 135 7.52 -0.77 4.82
C THR A 135 6.04 -0.45 4.69
N ALA A 136 5.71 0.72 4.14
CA ALA A 136 4.33 1.09 3.93
C ALA A 136 4.12 1.88 2.65
N ARG A 137 2.99 1.65 1.97
CA ARG A 137 2.57 2.44 0.81
C ARG A 137 2.25 3.87 1.24
N GLY A 138 2.70 4.85 0.47
CA GLY A 138 2.50 6.28 0.76
C GLY A 138 3.75 6.97 1.31
N THR A 139 4.77 6.20 1.69
CA THR A 139 6.07 6.71 2.13
C THR A 139 7.21 5.82 1.62
N ASP A 140 8.39 6.41 1.38
CA ASP A 140 9.62 5.67 1.09
C ASP A 140 10.36 5.28 2.39
N THR A 141 9.76 5.54 3.55
CA THR A 141 10.33 5.22 4.86
C THR A 141 10.23 3.72 5.10
N ALA A 142 11.36 3.13 5.50
CA ALA A 142 11.45 1.77 5.96
C ALA A 142 12.01 1.76 7.39
N PHE A 143 11.64 0.75 8.17
CA PHE A 143 12.19 0.51 9.50
C PHE A 143 12.69 -0.92 9.61
N CYS A 144 13.82 -1.10 10.27
CA CYS A 144 14.31 -2.40 10.67
C CYS A 144 13.99 -2.63 12.14
N LEU A 145 13.25 -3.70 12.42
CA LEU A 145 12.90 -4.13 13.77
C LEU A 145 13.79 -5.29 14.16
N HIS A 146 14.63 -5.06 15.16
CA HIS A 146 15.42 -6.09 15.80
C HIS A 146 14.68 -6.58 17.04
N VAL A 147 14.23 -7.84 17.03
CA VAL A 147 13.50 -8.47 18.12
C VAL A 147 14.44 -9.41 18.84
N HIS A 148 14.64 -9.18 20.13
CA HIS A 148 15.45 -10.01 21.01
C HIS A 148 14.55 -10.56 22.11
N ALA A 149 14.28 -11.87 22.07
CA ALA A 149 13.38 -12.53 23.00
C ALA A 149 14.14 -13.57 23.84
N VAL A 150 13.89 -13.60 25.15
CA VAL A 150 14.52 -14.55 26.08
C VAL A 150 13.47 -15.50 26.62
N GLN A 151 13.75 -16.80 26.56
CA GLN A 151 12.84 -17.83 27.03
C GLN A 151 13.53 -18.79 28.01
N ARG A 152 12.89 -19.05 29.15
CA ARG A 152 13.30 -20.11 30.07
C ARG A 152 12.94 -21.50 29.54
N PRO A 153 13.72 -22.53 29.91
CA PRO A 153 13.44 -23.90 29.53
C PRO A 153 12.04 -24.33 30.00
N LYS A 154 11.22 -24.86 29.07
CA LYS A 154 9.87 -25.37 29.34
C LYS A 154 8.86 -24.31 29.83
N ALA A 155 9.12 -23.02 29.59
CA ALA A 155 8.14 -21.96 29.82
C ALA A 155 7.10 -21.92 28.69
N MET A 156 5.86 -21.52 28.99
CA MET A 156 4.80 -21.35 27.98
C MET A 156 4.81 -19.98 27.28
N GLY A 157 5.91 -19.22 27.38
CA GLY A 157 6.02 -17.88 26.83
C GLY A 157 7.43 -17.31 27.02
N TYR A 158 7.60 -16.04 26.66
CA TYR A 158 8.86 -15.33 26.83
C TYR A 158 8.96 -14.68 28.21
N ASP A 159 10.17 -14.65 28.75
CA ASP A 159 10.48 -13.95 30.00
C ASP A 159 10.69 -12.46 29.78
N ALA A 160 11.33 -12.11 28.67
CA ALA A 160 11.56 -10.75 28.20
C ALA A 160 11.52 -10.74 26.68
N VAL A 161 10.99 -9.66 26.11
CA VAL A 161 11.04 -9.36 24.68
C VAL A 161 11.40 -7.89 24.56
N ASP A 162 12.49 -7.61 23.88
CA ASP A 162 13.00 -6.27 23.66
C ASP A 162 13.05 -6.01 22.15
N PHE A 163 12.65 -4.79 21.76
CA PHE A 163 12.73 -4.33 20.37
C PHE A 163 13.72 -3.19 20.25
N THR A 164 14.50 -3.20 19.19
CA THR A 164 15.24 -2.03 18.71
C THR A 164 14.72 -1.67 17.33
N VAL A 165 14.50 -0.37 17.10
CA VAL A 165 13.97 0.15 15.84
C VAL A 165 15.04 1.03 15.21
N ASP A 166 15.51 0.63 14.03
CA ASP A 166 16.46 1.39 13.22
C ASP A 166 15.81 1.93 11.95
N ASP A 167 16.25 3.11 11.52
CA ASP A 167 15.79 3.72 10.28
C ASP A 167 16.42 3.03 9.07
N GLY A 168 15.59 2.71 8.07
CA GLY A 168 15.98 2.02 6.85
C GLY A 168 15.60 0.53 6.83
N SER A 169 15.82 -0.11 5.70
CA SER A 169 15.60 -1.56 5.56
C SER A 169 16.68 -2.35 6.31
N CYS A 170 16.31 -3.52 6.83
CA CYS A 170 17.27 -4.37 7.52
C CYS A 170 18.46 -4.73 6.61
N PRO A 171 19.70 -4.64 7.10
CA PRO A 171 20.84 -5.18 6.38
C PRO A 171 20.68 -6.69 6.37
N GLY A 172 20.32 -7.27 5.21
CA GLY A 172 20.22 -8.72 5.08
C GLY A 172 21.52 -9.32 5.61
N ARG A 173 21.44 -10.14 6.67
CA ARG A 173 22.64 -10.72 7.29
C ARG A 173 23.31 -11.60 6.23
N THR A 174 24.34 -11.05 5.60
CA THR A 174 25.33 -11.87 4.92
C THR A 174 26.04 -12.57 6.06
N THR A 175 25.84 -13.88 6.17
CA THR A 175 26.49 -14.77 7.13
C THR A 175 28.00 -14.57 7.02
N GLY A 176 28.53 -13.68 7.85
CA GLY A 176 29.95 -13.43 7.97
C GLY A 176 30.54 -14.50 8.87
N ALA A 177 31.01 -15.60 8.28
CA ALA A 177 32.04 -16.44 8.89
C ALA A 177 33.27 -15.55 9.21
N PRO A 178 33.90 -15.73 10.37
CA PRO A 178 34.92 -16.78 10.52
C PRO A 178 34.79 -17.67 11.76
#